data_AF-A0A972EJW2-F1
#
_entry.id   AF-A0A972EJW2-F1
#
_cell.length_a   1.000
_cell.length_b   1.000
_cell.length_c   1.000
_cell.angle_alpha   90.00
_cell.angle_beta   90.00
_cell.angle_gamma   90.00
#
_symmetry.space_group_name_H-M   'P 1'
#
loop_
_entity.id
_entity.type
_entity.pdbx_description
1 polymer ?
#
loop_
_entity_poly.entity_id
_entity_poly.type
_entity_poly.pdbx_seq_one_letter_code
_entity_poly.pdbx_strand_id
1 'polypeptide(L)'
;MMPENKIPSANFDSETDYPGFNDESKARAINQAQFQLKEIVAAKPWRLIFFFRNLRIIFRNRNLGFFKIISQSVETFKDAFNTATPVLRLHPDTRSERDRQLALFGKGVQQNGRIALILHLFYPDLWDETRGYLQSIPEPFDLFISIPAESNQIRQELSNDYPDSYIYSCPNHGRDIAPFLEILNAIQGCNYEFICKIHTKKSLHLKDGDQWRNWLFAELLGDQKRVLEILHSFESDDSLGLITPEGYLYSAIDINSFINQRWIQKLSEMLAVDLHDFRFDYPAGSMFWCRARTIQKLAAAGIRTENFEPERCQLNHTLAHGIERIFGVLVMEQGYRLADTSGFTPINPGVSHGYSFY
;
A
#
# COMPACT_ATOMS: atom_id res chain seq x y z
N MET A 1 -14.37 33.78 -26.01
CA MET A 1 -14.57 33.53 -24.57
C MET A 1 -15.04 32.11 -24.41
N MET A 2 -14.19 31.22 -23.88
CA MET A 2 -14.60 29.86 -23.50
C MET A 2 -15.41 29.97 -22.21
N PRO A 3 -16.55 29.27 -22.06
CA PRO A 3 -17.31 29.29 -20.81
C PRO A 3 -16.50 28.61 -19.71
N GLU A 4 -16.46 29.25 -18.54
CA GLU A 4 -15.91 28.68 -17.31
C GLU A 4 -16.72 27.43 -16.93
N ASN A 5 -16.19 26.25 -17.25
CA ASN A 5 -16.72 24.99 -16.74
C ASN A 5 -16.37 24.86 -15.25
N LYS A 6 -17.11 25.56 -14.39
CA LYS A 6 -17.18 25.20 -12.97
C LYS A 6 -17.91 23.87 -12.85
N ILE A 7 -17.19 22.83 -12.46
CA ILE A 7 -17.78 21.57 -12.02
C ILE A 7 -18.63 21.90 -10.78
N PRO A 8 -19.94 21.61 -10.76
CA PRO A 8 -20.77 21.83 -9.57
C PRO A 8 -20.17 21.07 -8.38
N SER A 9 -20.22 21.66 -7.18
CA SER A 9 -19.88 20.94 -5.95
C SER A 9 -20.72 19.67 -5.88
N ALA A 10 -20.07 18.51 -5.89
CA ALA A 10 -20.76 17.24 -5.69
C ALA A 10 -21.32 17.26 -4.26
N ASN A 11 -22.63 17.44 -4.12
CA ASN A 11 -23.32 17.17 -2.87
C ASN A 11 -23.33 15.65 -2.71
N PHE A 12 -22.45 15.14 -1.86
CA PHE A 12 -22.55 13.78 -1.34
C PHE A 12 -23.70 13.76 -0.33
N ASP A 13 -24.70 12.89 -0.54
CA ASP A 13 -25.85 12.76 0.36
C ASP A 13 -25.41 12.31 1.77
N SER A 14 -25.60 13.19 2.75
CA SER A 14 -25.15 13.01 4.14
C SER A 14 -25.85 11.89 4.91
N GLU A 15 -26.89 11.28 4.35
CA GLU A 15 -27.61 10.14 4.95
C GLU A 15 -26.94 8.77 4.64
N THR A 16 -25.89 8.75 3.81
CA THR A 16 -25.16 7.52 3.41
C THR A 16 -23.67 7.54 3.74
N ASP A 17 -23.20 8.56 4.45
CA ASP A 17 -21.77 8.73 4.75
C ASP A 17 -21.32 7.76 5.86
N TYR A 18 -20.40 6.87 5.50
CA TYR A 18 -19.78 5.91 6.41
C TYR A 18 -18.77 6.61 7.35
N PRO A 19 -18.62 6.21 8.63
CA PRO A 19 -17.81 6.93 9.62
C PRO A 19 -16.34 7.20 9.22
N GLY A 20 -15.76 6.37 8.33
CA GLY A 20 -14.39 6.50 7.86
C GLY A 20 -14.18 7.18 6.50
N PHE A 21 -15.24 7.40 5.70
CA PHE A 21 -15.15 8.09 4.39
C PHE A 21 -15.70 9.50 4.52
N ASN A 22 -14.86 10.41 4.99
CA ASN A 22 -15.26 11.74 5.42
C ASN A 22 -15.10 12.79 4.29
N ASP A 23 -15.31 14.06 4.61
CA ASP A 23 -15.17 15.15 3.65
C ASP A 23 -13.75 15.29 3.09
N GLU A 24 -12.71 14.90 3.85
CA GLU A 24 -11.34 14.84 3.36
C GLU A 24 -11.17 13.73 2.32
N SER A 25 -11.74 12.54 2.54
CA SER A 25 -11.77 11.45 1.55
C SER A 25 -12.51 11.84 0.28
N LYS A 26 -13.64 12.56 0.39
CA LYS A 26 -14.38 13.10 -0.77
C LYS A 26 -13.54 14.12 -1.53
N ALA A 27 -12.89 15.06 -0.84
CA ALA A 27 -12.02 16.06 -1.45
C ALA A 27 -10.82 15.39 -2.16
N ARG A 28 -10.24 14.37 -1.54
CA ARG A 28 -9.16 13.53 -2.09
C ARG A 28 -9.61 12.83 -3.37
N ALA A 29 -10.77 12.18 -3.37
CA ALA A 29 -11.34 11.55 -4.56
C ALA A 29 -11.54 12.55 -5.72
N ILE A 30 -12.06 13.74 -5.42
CA ILE A 30 -12.23 14.81 -6.42
C ILE A 30 -10.87 15.27 -6.98
N ASN A 31 -9.89 15.51 -6.11
CA ASN A 31 -8.56 15.97 -6.51
C ASN A 31 -7.85 14.92 -7.39
N GLN A 32 -7.95 13.64 -7.02
CA GLN A 32 -7.42 12.53 -7.81
C GLN A 32 -8.11 12.42 -9.17
N ALA A 33 -9.44 12.51 -9.22
CA ALA A 33 -10.17 12.47 -10.48
C ALA A 33 -9.83 13.66 -11.39
N GLN A 34 -9.72 14.87 -10.85
CA GLN A 34 -9.29 16.05 -11.60
C GLN A 34 -7.89 15.85 -12.18
N PHE A 35 -6.99 15.24 -11.42
CA PHE A 35 -5.64 14.94 -11.89
C PHE A 35 -5.63 13.92 -13.03
N GLN A 36 -6.29 12.77 -12.85
CA GLN A 36 -6.43 11.76 -13.91
C GLN A 36 -7.05 12.36 -15.18
N LEU A 37 -8.02 13.26 -15.02
CA LEU A 37 -8.60 14.01 -16.13
C LEU A 37 -7.61 15.00 -16.76
N LYS A 38 -6.74 15.67 -16.01
CA LYS A 38 -5.68 16.54 -16.56
C LYS A 38 -4.66 15.74 -17.37
N GLU A 39 -4.21 14.58 -16.89
CA GLU A 39 -3.33 13.68 -17.65
C GLU A 39 -4.01 13.21 -18.93
N ILE A 40 -5.28 12.82 -18.84
CA ILE A 40 -6.12 12.47 -19.99
C ILE A 40 -6.20 13.67 -20.95
N VAL A 41 -6.58 14.86 -20.50
CA VAL A 41 -6.75 16.08 -21.32
C VAL A 41 -5.45 16.56 -21.95
N ALA A 42 -4.31 16.37 -21.29
CA ALA A 42 -2.99 16.66 -21.85
C ALA A 42 -2.66 15.78 -23.08
N ALA A 43 -3.31 14.62 -23.23
CA ALA A 43 -3.26 13.83 -24.46
C ALA A 43 -4.22 14.42 -25.52
N LYS A 44 -3.70 14.85 -26.69
CA LYS A 44 -4.52 15.38 -27.81
C LYS A 44 -5.34 14.26 -28.51
N PRO A 45 -6.37 14.58 -29.32
CA PRO A 45 -7.68 15.16 -29.03
C PRO A 45 -8.73 14.09 -28.64
N TRP A 46 -9.51 14.34 -27.59
CA TRP A 46 -10.60 13.45 -27.15
C TRP A 46 -11.95 13.84 -27.73
N ARG A 47 -12.85 12.86 -27.88
CA ARG A 47 -14.30 13.12 -27.97
C ARG A 47 -14.97 12.59 -26.72
N LEU A 48 -15.59 13.49 -25.96
CA LEU A 48 -16.42 13.21 -24.79
C LEU A 48 -17.73 12.53 -25.24
N ILE A 49 -18.19 11.52 -24.51
CA ILE A 49 -19.55 10.96 -24.66
C ILE A 49 -20.25 11.07 -23.29
N PHE A 50 -21.32 11.86 -23.20
CA PHE A 50 -22.26 11.96 -22.06
C PHE A 50 -23.27 10.79 -22.09
N PHE A 51 -24.11 10.45 -21.10
CA PHE A 51 -24.13 10.31 -19.62
C PHE A 51 -25.48 9.59 -19.35
N PHE A 52 -25.59 8.59 -18.45
CA PHE A 52 -26.89 8.26 -17.83
C PHE A 52 -26.79 7.56 -16.46
N ARG A 53 -27.44 8.22 -15.49
CA ARG A 53 -27.92 7.87 -14.13
C ARG A 53 -27.13 7.02 -13.14
N ASN A 54 -26.40 5.96 -13.49
CA ASN A 54 -25.70 5.10 -12.51
C ASN A 54 -24.23 4.86 -12.91
N LEU A 55 -23.37 5.83 -12.54
CA LEU A 55 -21.90 5.85 -12.53
C LEU A 55 -21.12 4.69 -13.21
N ARG A 56 -20.71 4.89 -14.49
CA ARG A 56 -19.47 4.33 -15.10
C ARG A 56 -18.99 5.25 -16.24
N ILE A 57 -17.77 5.80 -16.16
CA ILE A 57 -17.17 6.65 -17.22
C ILE A 57 -16.21 5.82 -18.06
N ILE A 58 -16.24 5.94 -19.40
CA ILE A 58 -15.27 5.35 -20.33
C ILE A 58 -14.85 6.41 -21.38
N PHE A 59 -13.54 6.57 -21.63
CA PHE A 59 -12.99 7.48 -22.63
C PHE A 59 -12.46 6.74 -23.88
N ARG A 60 -12.50 7.38 -25.07
CA ARG A 60 -11.90 6.86 -26.33
C ARG A 60 -11.24 7.97 -27.17
N ASN A 61 -10.07 7.70 -27.77
CA ASN A 61 -9.34 8.59 -28.70
C ASN A 61 -9.05 7.86 -30.04
N ARG A 62 -9.24 8.55 -31.19
CA ARG A 62 -9.10 7.97 -32.55
C ARG A 62 -7.79 8.32 -33.28
N ASN A 63 -7.03 9.31 -32.82
CA ASN A 63 -5.88 9.87 -33.56
C ASN A 63 -4.51 9.52 -32.94
N LEU A 64 -4.49 8.90 -31.77
CA LEU A 64 -3.28 8.24 -31.28
C LEU A 64 -3.10 6.93 -32.05
N GLY A 65 -2.03 6.86 -32.85
CA GLY A 65 -1.50 5.60 -33.37
C GLY A 65 -1.24 4.67 -32.20
N PHE A 66 -2.20 3.78 -32.01
CA PHE A 66 -2.39 2.82 -30.93
C PHE A 66 -1.30 1.74 -31.04
N PHE A 67 -0.01 2.06 -30.93
CA PHE A 67 1.07 1.06 -31.08
C PHE A 67 2.14 1.11 -29.99
N LYS A 68 2.38 2.27 -29.34
CA LYS A 68 3.40 2.38 -28.27
C LYS A 68 2.84 2.20 -26.85
N ILE A 69 1.54 2.48 -26.66
CA ILE A 69 0.79 2.15 -25.44
C ILE A 69 0.06 0.81 -25.61
N ILE A 70 -0.19 0.37 -26.85
CA ILE A 70 -0.89 -0.89 -27.16
C ILE A 70 -0.16 -2.13 -26.64
N SER A 71 1.17 -2.15 -26.52
CA SER A 71 1.79 -3.35 -25.94
C SER A 71 1.35 -3.54 -24.48
N GLN A 72 1.23 -2.44 -23.72
CA GLN A 72 0.69 -2.47 -22.36
C GLN A 72 -0.84 -2.59 -22.35
N SER A 73 -1.57 -1.77 -23.11
CA SER A 73 -3.04 -1.71 -23.06
C SER A 73 -3.77 -2.77 -23.88
N VAL A 74 -3.15 -3.46 -24.84
CA VAL A 74 -3.76 -4.66 -25.50
C VAL A 74 -3.60 -5.88 -24.63
N GLU A 75 -2.54 -6.02 -23.84
CA GLU A 75 -2.50 -7.01 -22.76
C GLU A 75 -3.54 -6.65 -21.68
N THR A 76 -3.61 -5.40 -21.22
CA THR A 76 -4.64 -4.95 -20.27
C THR A 76 -6.07 -5.12 -20.80
N PHE A 77 -6.35 -4.87 -22.09
CA PHE A 77 -7.67 -5.12 -22.69
C PHE A 77 -7.95 -6.61 -22.87
N LYS A 78 -6.96 -7.42 -23.28
CA LYS A 78 -7.12 -8.88 -23.36
C LYS A 78 -7.33 -9.51 -21.98
N ASP A 79 -6.68 -8.99 -20.94
CA ASP A 79 -6.87 -9.43 -19.54
C ASP A 79 -8.15 -8.86 -18.90
N ALA A 80 -8.58 -7.66 -19.27
CA ALA A 80 -9.92 -7.17 -18.93
C ALA A 80 -11.02 -8.09 -19.50
N PHE A 81 -10.77 -8.72 -20.66
CA PHE A 81 -11.62 -9.78 -21.23
C PHE A 81 -11.24 -11.21 -20.81
N ASN A 82 -10.19 -11.40 -20.01
CA ASN A 82 -9.88 -12.69 -19.41
C ASN A 82 -10.95 -12.95 -18.34
N THR A 83 -11.97 -13.71 -18.71
CA THR A 83 -13.17 -13.96 -17.87
C THR A 83 -12.92 -14.97 -16.75
N ALA A 84 -11.69 -15.48 -16.62
CA ALA A 84 -11.34 -16.40 -15.56
C ALA A 84 -11.45 -15.71 -14.20
N THR A 85 -12.40 -16.16 -13.39
CA THR A 85 -12.52 -15.75 -11.99
C THR A 85 -11.20 -16.07 -11.27
N PRO A 86 -10.59 -15.12 -10.55
CA PRO A 86 -9.40 -15.39 -9.77
C PRO A 86 -9.64 -16.55 -8.80
N VAL A 87 -8.77 -17.55 -8.83
CA VAL A 87 -8.85 -18.70 -7.92
C VAL A 87 -7.92 -18.44 -6.75
N LEU A 88 -8.52 -18.25 -5.57
CA LEU A 88 -7.79 -18.12 -4.32
C LEU A 88 -7.94 -19.43 -3.54
N ARG A 89 -6.83 -20.15 -3.36
CA ARG A 89 -6.79 -21.40 -2.57
C ARG A 89 -6.20 -21.09 -1.22
N LEU A 90 -7.04 -21.04 -0.19
CA LEU A 90 -6.55 -20.74 1.15
C LEU A 90 -5.76 -21.92 1.68
N HIS A 91 -4.65 -21.59 2.34
CA HIS A 91 -3.81 -22.53 3.04
C HIS A 91 -3.77 -22.10 4.52
N PRO A 92 -4.82 -22.41 5.30
CA PRO A 92 -4.83 -22.13 6.73
C PRO A 92 -3.61 -22.79 7.38
N ASP A 93 -2.84 -22.01 8.11
CA ASP A 93 -1.65 -22.51 8.79
C ASP A 93 -2.03 -23.06 10.16
N THR A 94 -2.15 -24.39 10.26
CA THR A 94 -2.53 -25.10 11.49
C THR A 94 -1.37 -25.30 12.46
N ARG A 95 -0.16 -24.84 12.11
CA ARG A 95 1.00 -24.93 12.99
C ARG A 95 0.79 -24.05 14.22
N SER A 96 1.43 -24.43 15.33
CA SER A 96 1.52 -23.53 16.47
C SER A 96 2.26 -22.26 16.08
N GLU A 97 2.04 -21.16 16.81
CA GLU A 97 2.77 -19.92 16.56
C GLU A 97 4.28 -20.12 16.56
N ARG A 98 4.80 -20.84 17.56
CA ARG A 98 6.22 -21.14 17.68
C ARG A 98 6.74 -21.90 16.44
N ASP A 99 5.97 -22.84 15.92
CA ASP A 99 6.37 -23.61 14.73
C ASP A 99 6.35 -22.75 13.46
N ARG A 100 5.41 -21.80 13.34
CA ARG A 100 5.42 -20.81 12.24
C ARG A 100 6.67 -19.94 12.30
N GLN A 101 7.01 -19.43 13.48
CA GLN A 101 8.20 -18.60 13.70
C GLN A 101 9.50 -19.38 13.43
N LEU A 102 9.62 -20.62 13.93
CA LEU A 102 10.77 -21.48 13.68
C LEU A 102 10.91 -21.80 12.19
N ALA A 103 9.80 -22.08 11.49
CA ALA A 103 9.85 -22.35 10.06
C ALA A 103 10.25 -21.13 9.23
N LEU A 104 9.82 -19.92 9.63
CA LEU A 104 10.06 -18.70 8.86
C LEU A 104 11.41 -18.04 9.17
N PHE A 105 11.81 -18.00 10.45
CA PHE A 105 12.98 -17.26 10.93
C PHE A 105 14.12 -18.16 11.44
N GLY A 106 13.86 -19.46 11.66
CA GLY A 106 14.80 -20.37 12.32
C GLY A 106 14.89 -20.20 13.84
N LYS A 107 14.16 -19.25 14.43
CA LYS A 107 14.09 -18.97 15.87
C LYS A 107 12.69 -18.51 16.26
N GLY A 108 12.34 -18.69 17.54
CA GLY A 108 11.10 -18.14 18.09
C GLY A 108 11.22 -16.63 18.30
N VAL A 109 10.11 -15.91 18.18
CA VAL A 109 10.07 -14.46 18.41
C VAL A 109 9.99 -14.19 19.91
N GLN A 110 10.92 -13.37 20.39
CA GLN A 110 10.88 -12.72 21.69
C GLN A 110 10.50 -11.26 21.44
N GLN A 111 9.31 -10.87 21.89
CA GLN A 111 8.80 -9.51 21.72
C GLN A 111 9.51 -8.56 22.70
N ASN A 112 10.26 -7.59 22.18
CA ASN A 112 11.01 -6.61 23.00
C ASN A 112 10.34 -5.24 23.08
N GLY A 113 9.33 -4.98 22.25
CA GLY A 113 8.64 -3.70 22.19
C GLY A 113 7.21 -3.81 21.71
N ARG A 114 6.52 -2.66 21.64
CA ARG A 114 5.15 -2.57 21.12
C ARG A 114 5.09 -2.43 19.59
N ILE A 115 6.23 -2.20 18.94
CA ILE A 115 6.35 -1.96 17.51
C ILE A 115 6.93 -3.20 16.82
N ALA A 116 6.24 -3.71 15.81
CA ALA A 116 6.81 -4.61 14.81
C ALA A 116 7.17 -3.83 13.55
N LEU A 117 8.45 -3.69 13.26
CA LEU A 117 8.90 -3.10 12.01
C LEU A 117 9.12 -4.22 11.00
N ILE A 118 8.33 -4.23 9.92
CA ILE A 118 8.39 -5.23 8.86
C ILE A 118 8.97 -4.57 7.61
N LEU A 119 10.21 -4.90 7.32
CA LEU A 119 10.97 -4.44 6.17
C LEU A 119 11.03 -5.53 5.09
N HIS A 120 10.62 -5.19 3.87
CA HIS A 120 11.00 -5.98 2.69
C HIS A 120 12.21 -5.36 1.99
N LEU A 121 13.39 -5.91 2.27
CA LEU A 121 14.68 -5.49 1.70
C LEU A 121 14.93 -6.23 0.38
N PHE A 122 14.16 -5.87 -0.64
CA PHE A 122 14.32 -6.40 -2.00
C PHE A 122 15.65 -6.01 -2.65
N TYR A 123 16.17 -4.82 -2.35
CA TYR A 123 17.44 -4.31 -2.86
C TYR A 123 18.46 -4.23 -1.71
N PRO A 124 19.32 -5.25 -1.53
CA PRO A 124 20.26 -5.30 -0.40
C PRO A 124 21.22 -4.12 -0.33
N ASP A 125 21.57 -3.52 -1.47
CA ASP A 125 22.46 -2.36 -1.52
C ASP A 125 21.86 -1.07 -0.94
N LEU A 126 20.55 -1.07 -0.63
CA LEU A 126 19.89 0.01 0.10
C LEU A 126 19.88 -0.20 1.62
N TRP A 127 20.57 -1.24 2.13
CA TRP A 127 20.60 -1.55 3.55
C TRP A 127 21.20 -0.42 4.39
N ASP A 128 22.37 0.10 4.03
CA ASP A 128 23.05 1.17 4.79
C ASP A 128 22.16 2.40 4.98
N GLU A 129 21.47 2.81 3.91
CA GLU A 129 20.51 3.92 3.92
C GLU A 129 19.31 3.59 4.82
N THR A 130 18.73 2.39 4.66
CA THR A 130 17.60 1.93 5.46
C THR A 130 17.96 1.88 6.95
N ARG A 131 19.13 1.33 7.29
CA ARG A 131 19.68 1.26 8.65
C ARG A 131 19.78 2.65 9.28
N GLY A 132 20.18 3.67 8.51
CA GLY A 132 20.22 5.06 8.98
C GLY A 132 18.85 5.55 9.48
N TYR A 133 17.77 5.24 8.76
CA TYR A 133 16.41 5.58 9.20
C TYR A 133 15.93 4.74 10.39
N LEU A 134 16.31 3.46 10.47
CA LEU A 134 15.95 2.61 11.61
C LEU A 134 16.54 3.11 12.93
N GLN A 135 17.71 3.76 12.89
CA GLN A 135 18.34 4.39 14.06
C GLN A 135 17.57 5.61 14.59
N SER A 136 16.67 6.18 13.79
CA SER A 136 15.81 7.30 14.19
C SER A 136 14.64 6.87 15.08
N ILE A 137 14.36 5.58 15.26
CA ILE A 137 13.23 5.10 16.07
C ILE A 137 13.62 5.18 17.57
N PRO A 138 12.98 6.04 18.38
CA PRO A 138 13.38 6.26 19.77
C PRO A 138 12.79 5.25 20.77
N GLU A 139 11.95 4.32 20.30
CA GLU A 139 11.31 3.28 21.11
C GLU A 139 11.83 1.88 20.78
N PRO A 140 11.79 0.92 21.73
CA PRO A 140 12.06 -0.48 21.44
C PRO A 140 11.12 -1.02 20.35
N PHE A 141 11.70 -1.66 19.33
CA PHE A 141 10.97 -2.31 18.25
C PHE A 141 11.60 -3.66 17.93
N ASP A 142 10.79 -4.58 17.41
CA ASP A 142 11.27 -5.83 16.84
C ASP A 142 11.35 -5.71 15.32
N LEU A 143 12.50 -6.10 14.77
CA LEU A 143 12.81 -5.95 13.34
C LEU A 143 12.61 -7.28 12.60
N PHE A 144 11.65 -7.30 11.69
CA PHE A 144 11.40 -8.41 10.77
C PHE A 144 11.83 -8.01 9.37
N ILE A 145 12.77 -8.75 8.79
CA ILE A 145 13.33 -8.46 7.47
C ILE A 145 13.03 -9.61 6.55
N SER A 146 12.39 -9.33 5.41
CA SER A 146 12.37 -10.27 4.29
C SER A 146 13.40 -9.85 3.24
N ILE A 147 14.15 -10.82 2.74
CA ILE A 147 15.14 -10.65 1.67
C ILE A 147 14.88 -11.67 0.55
N PRO A 148 15.17 -11.35 -0.73
CA PRO A 148 15.15 -12.34 -1.79
C PRO A 148 16.10 -13.51 -1.47
N ALA A 149 15.68 -14.74 -1.74
CA ALA A 149 16.46 -15.94 -1.44
C ALA A 149 17.85 -15.94 -2.12
N GLU A 150 17.95 -15.32 -3.30
CA GLU A 150 19.19 -15.09 -4.04
C GLU A 150 20.13 -14.05 -3.40
N SER A 151 19.65 -13.30 -2.40
CA SER A 151 20.40 -12.25 -1.71
C SER A 151 20.85 -12.67 -0.30
N ASN A 152 20.86 -13.97 0.00
CA ASN A 152 21.20 -14.51 1.32
C ASN A 152 22.57 -14.10 1.88
N GLN A 153 23.49 -13.64 1.04
CA GLN A 153 24.79 -13.09 1.46
C GLN A 153 24.67 -11.88 2.40
N ILE A 154 23.60 -11.06 2.29
CA ILE A 154 23.41 -9.90 3.18
C ILE A 154 23.05 -10.31 4.62
N ARG A 155 22.59 -11.56 4.83
CA ARG A 155 22.05 -12.02 6.13
C ARG A 155 23.02 -11.84 7.29
N GLN A 156 24.31 -12.05 7.05
CA GLN A 156 25.34 -11.87 8.08
C GLN A 156 25.48 -10.39 8.47
N GLU A 157 25.48 -9.49 7.49
CA GLU A 157 25.54 -8.04 7.74
C GLU A 157 24.31 -7.56 8.52
N LEU A 158 23.11 -7.97 8.10
CA LEU A 158 21.85 -7.68 8.82
C LEU A 158 21.90 -8.17 10.28
N SER A 159 22.43 -9.38 10.50
CA SER A 159 22.53 -9.97 11.84
C SER A 159 23.64 -9.32 12.69
N ASN A 160 24.68 -8.76 12.07
CA ASN A 160 25.71 -8.01 12.81
C ASN A 160 25.18 -6.65 13.27
N ASP A 161 24.42 -5.98 12.42
CA ASP A 161 23.85 -4.67 12.72
C ASP A 161 22.66 -4.74 13.67
N TYR A 162 21.79 -5.75 13.48
CA TYR A 162 20.65 -6.05 14.34
C TYR A 162 20.63 -7.54 14.71
N PRO A 163 21.37 -7.94 15.77
CA PRO A 163 21.47 -9.34 16.23
C PRO A 163 20.13 -9.98 16.56
N ASP A 164 19.19 -9.18 17.07
CA ASP A 164 17.86 -9.64 17.48
C ASP A 164 16.86 -9.67 16.31
N SER A 165 17.25 -9.24 15.10
CA SER A 165 16.37 -9.25 13.93
C SER A 165 15.92 -10.66 13.51
N TYR A 166 14.76 -10.73 12.88
CA TYR A 166 14.16 -11.96 12.35
C TYR A 166 14.18 -11.90 10.83
N ILE A 167 15.03 -12.73 10.21
CA ILE A 167 15.28 -12.66 8.77
C ILE A 167 14.62 -13.84 8.06
N TYR A 168 13.69 -13.52 7.14
CA TYR A 168 13.00 -14.44 6.25
C TYR A 168 13.57 -14.35 4.82
N SER A 169 14.13 -15.44 4.32
CA SER A 169 14.56 -15.54 2.92
C SER A 169 13.40 -16.02 2.06
N CYS A 170 12.89 -15.15 1.19
CA CYS A 170 11.66 -15.37 0.44
C CYS A 170 11.91 -15.49 -1.08
N PRO A 171 11.07 -16.23 -1.82
CA PRO A 171 11.12 -16.15 -3.28
C PRO A 171 10.71 -14.74 -3.76
N ASN A 172 11.22 -14.31 -4.91
CA ASN A 172 10.75 -13.10 -5.58
C ASN A 172 9.36 -13.32 -6.20
N HIS A 173 8.33 -13.37 -5.35
CA HIS A 173 6.95 -13.66 -5.75
C HIS A 173 5.97 -12.89 -4.85
N GLY A 174 4.99 -12.21 -5.45
CA GLY A 174 4.01 -11.41 -4.70
C GLY A 174 4.57 -10.11 -4.11
N ARG A 175 5.74 -9.66 -4.59
CA ARG A 175 6.40 -8.38 -4.26
C ARG A 175 6.62 -8.21 -2.76
N ASP A 176 6.35 -7.02 -2.22
CA ASP A 176 6.42 -6.73 -0.80
C ASP A 176 5.22 -7.28 0.00
N ILE A 177 4.13 -7.65 -0.67
CA ILE A 177 2.88 -8.06 -0.04
C ILE A 177 2.94 -9.51 0.45
N ALA A 178 3.34 -10.45 -0.40
CA ALA A 178 3.48 -11.86 -0.01
C ALA A 178 4.41 -12.07 1.20
N PRO A 179 5.67 -11.59 1.20
CA PRO A 179 6.56 -11.75 2.35
C PRO A 179 6.05 -11.01 3.59
N PHE A 180 5.36 -9.88 3.42
CA PHE A 180 4.68 -9.21 4.54
C PHE A 180 3.60 -10.10 5.17
N LEU A 181 2.77 -10.77 4.38
CA LEU A 181 1.73 -11.68 4.89
C LEU A 181 2.33 -12.93 5.55
N GLU A 182 3.41 -13.47 5.03
CA GLU A 182 4.14 -14.59 5.65
C GLU A 182 4.66 -14.19 7.05
N ILE A 183 5.29 -13.02 7.15
CA ILE A 183 5.74 -12.47 8.44
C ILE A 183 4.56 -12.22 9.38
N LEU A 184 3.51 -11.55 8.89
CA LEU A 184 2.32 -11.23 9.68
C LEU A 184 1.64 -12.51 10.22
N ASN A 185 1.57 -13.56 9.41
CA ASN A 185 1.05 -14.87 9.83
C ASN A 185 1.91 -15.50 10.92
N ALA A 186 3.24 -15.39 10.85
CA ALA A 186 4.16 -15.92 11.86
C ALA A 186 4.09 -15.18 13.20
N ILE A 187 3.75 -13.88 13.20
CA ILE A 187 3.73 -13.03 14.40
C ILE A 187 2.32 -12.73 14.92
N GLN A 188 1.28 -13.35 14.37
CA GLN A 188 -0.11 -12.96 14.64
C GLN A 188 -0.56 -13.04 16.12
N GLY A 189 0.04 -13.88 16.96
CA GLY A 189 -0.24 -13.95 18.40
C GLY A 189 0.79 -13.22 19.25
N CYS A 190 1.76 -12.52 18.65
CA CYS A 190 2.52 -11.49 19.33
C CYS A 190 1.62 -10.27 19.56
N ASN A 191 1.75 -9.63 20.73
CA ASN A 191 0.88 -8.53 21.13
C ASN A 191 1.48 -7.18 20.74
N TYR A 192 1.77 -6.99 19.45
CA TYR A 192 2.22 -5.71 18.94
C TYR A 192 1.07 -4.70 18.95
N GLU A 193 1.35 -3.47 19.37
CA GLU A 193 0.39 -2.38 19.28
C GLU A 193 0.41 -1.77 17.87
N PHE A 194 1.62 -1.59 17.32
CA PHE A 194 1.85 -0.95 16.03
C PHE A 194 2.68 -1.82 15.09
N ILE A 195 2.38 -1.70 13.80
CA ILE A 195 3.18 -2.26 12.71
C ILE A 195 3.67 -1.10 11.85
N CYS A 196 4.98 -1.04 11.61
CA CYS A 196 5.59 -0.19 10.59
C CYS A 196 5.96 -1.06 9.40
N LYS A 197 5.22 -0.93 8.29
CA LYS A 197 5.49 -1.66 7.05
C LYS A 197 6.26 -0.75 6.09
N ILE A 198 7.45 -1.16 5.69
CA ILE A 198 8.27 -0.48 4.70
C ILE A 198 8.89 -1.50 3.73
N HIS A 199 9.32 -1.03 2.57
CA HIS A 199 10.08 -1.86 1.65
C HIS A 199 11.06 -1.03 0.84
N THR A 200 12.13 -1.65 0.37
CA THR A 200 13.01 -0.99 -0.59
C THR A 200 12.40 -1.02 -1.97
N LYS A 201 12.54 0.07 -2.72
CA LYS A 201 12.16 0.14 -4.14
C LYS A 201 13.17 0.99 -4.89
N LYS A 202 13.56 0.54 -6.08
CA LYS A 202 14.29 1.32 -7.06
C LYS A 202 13.38 1.65 -8.21
N SER A 203 13.14 2.94 -8.44
CA SER A 203 12.43 3.39 -9.63
C SER A 203 13.44 3.53 -10.77
N LEU A 204 13.89 2.41 -11.34
CA LEU A 204 14.92 2.33 -12.40
C LEU A 204 14.58 3.16 -13.66
N HIS A 205 13.32 3.56 -13.81
CA HIS A 205 12.81 4.35 -14.94
C HIS A 205 12.66 5.84 -14.63
N LEU A 206 12.84 6.27 -13.38
CA LEU A 206 12.76 7.67 -12.97
C LEU A 206 14.17 8.22 -12.76
N LYS A 207 14.45 9.42 -13.28
CA LYS A 207 15.73 10.10 -13.04
C LYS A 207 16.01 10.37 -11.56
N ASP A 208 14.95 10.45 -10.75
CA ASP A 208 14.99 10.81 -9.32
C ASP A 208 14.46 9.69 -8.40
N GLY A 209 14.55 8.43 -8.83
CA GLY A 209 13.98 7.28 -8.10
C GLY A 209 14.48 7.11 -6.66
N ASP A 210 15.73 7.51 -6.38
CA ASP A 210 16.31 7.49 -5.04
C ASP A 210 15.76 8.60 -4.15
N GLN A 211 15.56 9.81 -4.70
CA GLN A 211 14.95 10.93 -3.96
C GLN A 211 13.54 10.58 -3.51
N TRP A 212 12.78 9.88 -4.36
CA TRP A 212 11.43 9.44 -4.06
C TRP A 212 11.36 8.43 -2.93
N ARG A 213 12.23 7.40 -2.94
CA ARG A 213 12.32 6.43 -1.83
C ARG A 213 12.72 7.13 -0.53
N ASN A 214 13.72 8.02 -0.61
CA ASN A 214 14.20 8.77 0.54
C ASN A 214 13.09 9.62 1.14
N TRP A 215 12.23 10.20 0.31
CA TRP A 215 11.08 10.93 0.79
C TRP A 215 10.08 10.03 1.53
N LEU A 216 9.74 8.84 1.03
CA LEU A 216 8.84 7.91 1.75
C LEU A 216 9.40 7.47 3.10
N PHE A 217 10.70 7.16 3.13
CA PHE A 217 11.37 6.81 4.38
C PHE A 217 11.45 8.00 5.32
N ALA A 218 11.70 9.20 4.81
CA ALA A 218 11.66 10.41 5.61
C ALA A 218 10.26 10.65 6.19
N GLU A 219 9.20 10.39 5.41
CA GLU A 219 7.83 10.58 5.87
C GLU A 219 7.43 9.63 7.01
N LEU A 220 7.89 8.37 6.97
CA LEU A 220 7.51 7.33 7.95
C LEU A 220 8.51 7.11 9.08
N LEU A 221 9.80 7.38 8.85
CA LEU A 221 10.89 7.09 9.79
C LEU A 221 11.76 8.32 10.07
N GLY A 222 11.96 9.19 9.08
CA GLY A 222 12.59 10.51 9.21
C GLY A 222 13.66 10.61 10.29
N ASP A 223 13.41 11.52 11.23
CA ASP A 223 14.13 11.64 12.49
C ASP A 223 13.27 11.15 13.68
N GLN A 224 13.85 11.17 14.88
CA GLN A 224 13.14 10.82 16.11
C GLN A 224 11.84 11.62 16.30
N LYS A 225 11.84 12.90 15.91
CA LYS A 225 10.66 13.75 16.03
C LYS A 225 9.54 13.23 15.14
N ARG A 226 9.84 12.86 13.89
CA ARG A 226 8.84 12.30 12.97
C ARG A 226 8.20 11.03 13.52
N VAL A 227 9.01 10.09 14.02
CA VAL A 227 8.49 8.84 14.59
C VAL A 227 7.61 9.13 15.82
N LEU A 228 8.03 10.04 16.69
CA LEU A 228 7.24 10.43 17.86
C LEU A 228 5.93 11.13 17.48
N GLU A 229 5.90 11.95 16.43
CA GLU A 229 4.67 12.54 15.90
C GLU A 229 3.68 11.47 15.43
N ILE A 230 4.16 10.43 14.73
CA ILE A 230 3.35 9.28 14.29
C ILE A 230 2.76 8.54 15.50
N LEU A 231 3.61 8.15 16.46
CA LEU A 231 3.17 7.40 17.65
C LEU A 231 2.20 8.23 18.50
N HIS A 232 2.51 9.51 18.73
CA HIS A 232 1.63 10.42 19.48
C HIS A 232 0.28 10.63 18.78
N SER A 233 0.24 10.62 17.44
CA SER A 233 -1.02 10.69 16.69
C SER A 233 -1.91 9.48 16.95
N PHE A 234 -1.34 8.28 17.05
CA PHE A 234 -2.11 7.11 17.48
C PHE A 234 -2.53 7.20 18.95
N GLU A 235 -1.66 7.66 19.84
CA GLU A 235 -1.99 7.73 21.27
C GLU A 235 -3.04 8.80 21.60
N SER A 236 -3.08 9.89 20.83
CA SER A 236 -4.02 10.99 21.03
C SER A 236 -5.36 10.78 20.31
N ASP A 237 -5.41 9.90 19.31
CA ASP A 237 -6.61 9.61 18.53
C ASP A 237 -6.86 8.09 18.42
N ASP A 238 -7.76 7.60 19.27
CA ASP A 238 -8.20 6.20 19.25
C ASP A 238 -8.90 5.81 17.95
N SER A 239 -9.45 6.76 17.19
CA SER A 239 -10.07 6.51 15.89
C SER A 239 -9.03 6.36 14.77
N LEU A 240 -7.77 6.74 14.97
CA LEU A 240 -6.73 6.60 13.96
C LEU A 240 -6.21 5.16 13.89
N GLY A 241 -6.32 4.54 12.70
CA GLY A 241 -5.94 3.14 12.48
C GLY A 241 -4.72 2.94 11.60
N LEU A 242 -4.44 3.87 10.68
CA LEU A 242 -3.33 3.79 9.72
C LEU A 242 -2.84 5.19 9.30
N ILE A 243 -1.52 5.37 9.21
CA ILE A 243 -0.84 6.56 8.68
C ILE A 243 0.01 6.16 7.47
N THR A 244 -0.14 6.86 6.35
CA THR A 244 0.71 6.75 5.16
C THR A 244 1.64 7.96 5.03
N PRO A 245 2.65 7.91 4.15
CA PRO A 245 3.29 9.14 3.67
C PRO A 245 2.25 10.10 3.09
N GLU A 246 2.52 11.40 3.17
CA GLU A 246 1.76 12.44 2.46
C GLU A 246 1.55 12.01 1.01
N GLY A 247 0.38 12.28 0.43
CA GLY A 247 0.16 11.92 -0.98
C GLY A 247 -0.06 10.46 -1.30
N TYR A 248 0.11 9.55 -0.34
CA TYR A 248 -0.02 8.10 -0.54
C TYR A 248 -1.27 7.49 0.06
N LEU A 249 -2.10 8.31 0.71
CA LEU A 249 -3.47 7.96 1.00
C LEU A 249 -4.30 8.24 -0.26
N TYR A 250 -4.77 7.18 -0.93
CA TYR A 250 -5.52 7.25 -2.18
C TYR A 250 -6.98 6.87 -1.99
N SER A 251 -7.89 7.54 -2.70
CA SER A 251 -9.27 7.08 -2.76
C SER A 251 -9.40 5.89 -3.71
N ALA A 252 -10.20 4.89 -3.33
CA ALA A 252 -10.52 3.75 -4.18
C ALA A 252 -11.52 4.08 -5.30
N ILE A 253 -12.06 5.32 -5.32
CA ILE A 253 -12.81 5.86 -6.45
C ILE A 253 -11.81 6.33 -7.53
N ASP A 254 -11.04 5.40 -8.08
CA ASP A 254 -9.98 5.67 -9.05
C ASP A 254 -9.85 4.58 -10.13
N ILE A 255 -9.12 4.89 -11.21
CA ILE A 255 -8.91 3.94 -12.31
C ILE A 255 -8.15 2.69 -11.85
N ASN A 256 -7.22 2.80 -10.90
CA ASN A 256 -6.38 1.68 -10.46
C ASN A 256 -7.19 0.66 -9.66
N SER A 257 -8.13 1.10 -8.83
CA SER A 257 -9.03 0.23 -8.10
C SER A 257 -10.06 -0.40 -9.03
N PHE A 258 -10.54 0.34 -10.03
CA PHE A 258 -11.44 -0.22 -11.05
C PHE A 258 -10.80 -1.36 -11.84
N ILE A 259 -9.54 -1.21 -12.28
CA ILE A 259 -8.85 -2.28 -13.02
C ILE A 259 -8.51 -3.49 -12.12
N ASN A 260 -8.34 -3.28 -10.80
CA ASN A 260 -8.10 -4.33 -9.82
C ASN A 260 -9.39 -4.89 -9.16
N GLN A 261 -10.58 -4.44 -9.59
CA GLN A 261 -11.86 -4.73 -8.91
C GLN A 261 -12.12 -6.22 -8.68
N ARG A 262 -11.67 -7.11 -9.59
CA ARG A 262 -11.89 -8.56 -9.45
C ARG A 262 -11.20 -9.13 -8.22
N TRP A 263 -9.95 -8.73 -7.98
CA TRP A 263 -9.23 -9.15 -6.78
C TRP A 263 -9.82 -8.50 -5.53
N ILE A 264 -10.18 -7.22 -5.60
CA ILE A 264 -10.78 -6.49 -4.48
C ILE A 264 -12.10 -7.15 -4.06
N GLN A 265 -13.00 -7.45 -5.00
CA GLN A 265 -14.26 -8.16 -4.76
C GLN A 265 -14.03 -9.57 -4.22
N LYS A 266 -13.08 -10.32 -4.81
CA LYS A 266 -12.76 -11.67 -4.35
C LYS A 266 -12.26 -11.70 -2.91
N LEU A 267 -11.42 -10.73 -2.56
CA LEU A 267 -10.90 -10.56 -1.20
C LEU A 267 -11.99 -10.09 -0.23
N SER A 268 -12.89 -9.21 -0.67
CA SER A 268 -14.04 -8.78 0.14
C SER A 268 -14.96 -9.93 0.51
N GLU A 269 -15.32 -10.76 -0.47
CA GLU A 269 -16.13 -11.97 -0.24
C GLU A 269 -15.45 -12.92 0.74
N MET A 270 -14.14 -13.15 0.56
CA MET A 270 -13.37 -14.04 1.41
C MET A 270 -13.22 -13.52 2.85
N LEU A 271 -12.92 -12.23 3.02
CA LEU A 271 -12.72 -11.61 4.32
C LEU A 271 -14.04 -11.21 5.00
N ALA A 272 -15.17 -11.42 4.31
CA ALA A 272 -16.50 -10.97 4.71
C ALA A 272 -16.51 -9.48 5.08
N VAL A 273 -15.95 -8.64 4.19
CA VAL A 273 -15.94 -7.18 4.34
C VAL A 273 -16.71 -6.50 3.21
N ASP A 274 -17.38 -5.41 3.54
CA ASP A 274 -18.09 -4.56 2.60
C ASP A 274 -17.11 -3.59 1.93
N LEU A 275 -17.22 -3.43 0.61
CA LEU A 275 -16.43 -2.47 -0.16
C LEU A 275 -17.06 -1.08 -0.18
N HIS A 276 -18.27 -0.91 0.33
CA HIS A 276 -18.99 0.37 0.43
C HIS A 276 -19.03 1.13 -0.91
N ASP A 277 -19.33 0.43 -2.01
CA ASP A 277 -19.24 0.94 -3.39
C ASP A 277 -17.90 1.63 -3.72
N PHE A 278 -16.80 1.10 -3.19
CA PHE A 278 -15.45 1.67 -3.31
C PHE A 278 -15.25 3.03 -2.64
N ARG A 279 -16.14 3.43 -1.71
CA ARG A 279 -15.98 4.62 -0.86
C ARG A 279 -15.07 4.31 0.33
N PHE A 280 -13.79 4.09 0.03
CA PHE A 280 -12.74 3.92 1.04
C PHE A 280 -11.42 4.51 0.52
N ASP A 281 -10.53 4.85 1.44
CA ASP A 281 -9.16 5.23 1.12
C ASP A 281 -8.21 4.06 1.42
N TYR A 282 -7.05 4.01 0.75
CA TYR A 282 -6.07 2.93 0.92
C TYR A 282 -4.61 3.45 0.84
N PRO A 283 -3.65 2.75 1.46
CA PRO A 283 -2.25 3.11 1.44
C PRO A 283 -1.58 2.66 0.12
N ALA A 284 -1.64 3.52 -0.89
CA ALA A 284 -0.92 3.26 -2.14
C ALA A 284 0.59 3.13 -1.86
N GLY A 285 1.29 2.35 -2.68
CA GLY A 285 2.70 2.03 -2.46
C GLY A 285 2.98 1.16 -1.24
N SER A 286 1.96 0.67 -0.52
CA SER A 286 2.05 -0.30 0.58
C SER A 286 3.11 -0.01 1.66
N MET A 287 3.41 1.26 1.94
CA MET A 287 4.22 1.69 3.09
C MET A 287 3.38 2.51 4.06
N PHE A 288 3.38 2.13 5.33
CA PHE A 288 2.52 2.76 6.34
C PHE A 288 2.89 2.35 7.77
N TRP A 289 2.41 3.13 8.73
CA TRP A 289 2.21 2.69 10.11
C TRP A 289 0.75 2.33 10.32
N CYS A 290 0.45 1.28 11.08
CA CYS A 290 -0.91 0.96 11.47
C CYS A 290 -0.98 0.37 12.89
N ARG A 291 -2.17 0.44 13.50
CA ARG A 291 -2.44 -0.39 14.68
C ARG A 291 -2.46 -1.86 14.25
N ALA A 292 -1.72 -2.72 14.92
CA ALA A 292 -1.57 -4.12 14.48
C ALA A 292 -2.92 -4.85 14.35
N ARG A 293 -3.87 -4.53 15.25
CA ARG A 293 -5.23 -5.09 15.26
C ARG A 293 -6.00 -4.87 13.95
N THR A 294 -5.74 -3.78 13.23
CA THR A 294 -6.52 -3.42 12.04
C THR A 294 -6.31 -4.39 10.87
N ILE A 295 -5.19 -5.11 10.84
CA ILE A 295 -4.85 -6.01 9.74
C ILE A 295 -4.80 -7.50 10.15
N GLN A 296 -5.22 -7.84 11.37
CA GLN A 296 -5.21 -9.23 11.87
C GLN A 296 -6.03 -10.19 11.01
N LYS A 297 -7.15 -9.74 10.41
CA LYS A 297 -7.96 -10.57 9.51
C LYS A 297 -7.14 -11.09 8.31
N LEU A 298 -6.22 -10.29 7.77
CA LEU A 298 -5.32 -10.75 6.68
C LEU A 298 -4.31 -11.77 7.18
N ALA A 299 -3.77 -11.59 8.38
CA ALA A 299 -2.81 -12.52 8.99
C ALA A 299 -3.38 -13.94 9.11
N ALA A 300 -4.67 -14.04 9.45
CA ALA A 300 -5.39 -15.30 9.66
C ALA A 300 -6.07 -15.84 8.39
N ALA A 301 -6.11 -15.08 7.28
CA ALA A 301 -6.87 -15.44 6.09
C ALA A 301 -6.32 -16.65 5.33
N GLY A 302 -5.10 -17.11 5.63
CA GLY A 302 -4.47 -18.24 4.94
C GLY A 302 -4.08 -17.92 3.50
N ILE A 303 -3.92 -16.64 3.15
CA ILE A 303 -3.30 -16.21 1.90
C ILE A 303 -1.80 -16.45 2.03
N ARG A 304 -1.23 -17.24 1.12
CA ARG A 304 0.18 -17.61 1.11
C ARG A 304 0.84 -17.21 -0.19
N THR A 305 2.17 -17.29 -0.23
CA THR A 305 2.97 -16.94 -1.40
C THR A 305 2.49 -17.64 -2.69
N GLU A 306 1.98 -18.87 -2.60
CA GLU A 306 1.49 -19.66 -3.73
C GLU A 306 0.19 -19.12 -4.36
N ASN A 307 -0.49 -18.18 -3.68
CA ASN A 307 -1.68 -17.54 -4.21
C ASN A 307 -1.40 -16.39 -5.16
N PHE A 308 -0.18 -15.85 -5.14
CA PHE A 308 0.20 -14.73 -5.99
C PHE A 308 0.48 -15.21 -7.41
N GLU A 309 0.28 -14.31 -8.37
CA GLU A 309 0.61 -14.57 -9.76
C GLU A 309 2.14 -14.53 -9.97
N PRO A 310 2.68 -15.36 -10.88
CA PRO A 310 4.09 -15.31 -11.25
C PRO A 310 4.52 -13.88 -11.61
N GLU A 311 5.66 -13.45 -11.08
CA GLU A 311 6.18 -12.11 -11.33
C GLU A 311 6.64 -11.99 -12.80
N ARG A 312 6.00 -11.08 -13.53
CA ARG A 312 6.24 -10.73 -14.93
C ARG A 312 6.35 -9.22 -15.11
N CYS A 313 6.73 -8.50 -14.05
CA CYS A 313 6.75 -7.04 -13.98
C CYS A 313 5.37 -6.41 -14.24
N GLN A 314 4.29 -7.08 -13.84
CA GLN A 314 2.93 -6.57 -14.02
C GLN A 314 2.75 -5.25 -13.26
N LEU A 315 2.12 -4.26 -13.87
CA LEU A 315 1.87 -2.98 -13.20
C LEU A 315 0.54 -2.96 -12.43
N ASN A 316 -0.38 -3.89 -12.74
CA ASN A 316 -1.71 -4.00 -12.15
C ASN A 316 -2.26 -5.42 -12.36
N HIS A 317 -3.48 -5.69 -11.91
CA HIS A 317 -4.23 -6.94 -12.07
C HIS A 317 -3.68 -8.13 -11.29
N THR A 318 -2.98 -7.88 -10.20
CA THR A 318 -2.43 -8.95 -9.36
C THR A 318 -3.06 -8.97 -7.97
N LEU A 319 -2.99 -10.12 -7.30
CA LEU A 319 -3.45 -10.28 -5.93
C LEU A 319 -2.81 -9.24 -5.00
N ALA A 320 -1.51 -8.93 -5.20
CA ALA A 320 -0.80 -7.91 -4.42
C ALA A 320 -1.47 -6.52 -4.51
N HIS A 321 -1.89 -6.10 -5.71
CA HIS A 321 -2.60 -4.83 -5.87
C HIS A 321 -4.00 -4.86 -5.25
N GLY A 322 -4.68 -6.01 -5.28
CA GLY A 322 -5.95 -6.19 -4.57
C GLY A 322 -5.78 -6.04 -3.05
N ILE A 323 -4.79 -6.71 -2.47
CA ILE A 323 -4.50 -6.66 -1.02
C ILE A 323 -4.11 -5.25 -0.57
N GLU A 324 -3.36 -4.50 -1.39
CA GLU A 324 -3.02 -3.10 -1.12
C GLU A 324 -4.27 -2.23 -0.86
N ARG A 325 -5.36 -2.44 -1.61
CA ARG A 325 -6.64 -1.74 -1.40
C ARG A 325 -7.36 -2.23 -0.14
N ILE A 326 -7.29 -3.52 0.11
CA ILE A 326 -7.96 -4.17 1.24
C ILE A 326 -7.42 -3.68 2.59
N PHE A 327 -6.16 -3.23 2.69
CA PHE A 327 -5.67 -2.61 3.92
C PHE A 327 -6.58 -1.48 4.41
N GLY A 328 -7.02 -0.61 3.49
CA GLY A 328 -7.93 0.49 3.84
C GLY A 328 -9.31 0.02 4.29
N VAL A 329 -9.87 -0.96 3.57
CA VAL A 329 -11.16 -1.57 3.92
C VAL A 329 -11.13 -2.17 5.33
N LEU A 330 -10.06 -2.88 5.70
CA LEU A 330 -9.94 -3.52 7.01
C LEU A 330 -9.79 -2.54 8.17
N VAL A 331 -9.11 -1.41 7.92
CA VAL A 331 -9.01 -0.32 8.89
C VAL A 331 -10.39 0.30 9.11
N MET A 332 -11.09 0.63 8.02
CA MET A 332 -12.39 1.28 8.06
C MET A 332 -13.49 0.39 8.65
N GLU A 333 -13.51 -0.90 8.30
CA GLU A 333 -14.51 -1.86 8.80
C GLU A 333 -14.50 -2.01 10.33
N GLN A 334 -13.36 -1.76 10.95
CA GLN A 334 -13.21 -1.75 12.41
C GLN A 334 -13.54 -0.39 13.05
N GLY A 335 -14.04 0.57 12.28
CA GLY A 335 -14.40 1.92 12.74
C GLY A 335 -13.22 2.89 12.84
N TYR A 336 -12.05 2.54 12.31
CA TYR A 336 -10.90 3.45 12.28
C TYR A 336 -10.86 4.28 11.00
N ARG A 337 -10.25 5.46 11.09
CA ARG A 337 -9.89 6.30 9.95
C ARG A 337 -8.44 6.07 9.53
N LEU A 338 -8.14 6.44 8.30
CA LEU A 338 -6.78 6.56 7.79
C LEU A 338 -6.37 8.04 7.77
N ALA A 339 -5.08 8.30 7.87
CA ALA A 339 -4.49 9.62 7.67
C ALA A 339 -3.21 9.51 6.84
N ASP A 340 -2.72 10.64 6.37
CA ASP A 340 -1.37 10.78 5.85
C ASP A 340 -0.58 11.79 6.70
N THR A 341 0.71 11.91 6.45
CA THR A 341 1.61 12.80 7.21
C THR A 341 1.54 14.26 6.80
N SER A 342 0.59 14.69 5.95
CA SER A 342 0.48 16.09 5.49
C SER A 342 0.27 17.09 6.64
N GLY A 343 -0.32 16.67 7.75
CA GLY A 343 -0.53 17.49 8.95
C GLY A 343 0.68 17.60 9.88
N PHE A 344 1.80 16.93 9.56
CA PHE A 344 2.94 16.78 10.47
C PHE A 344 3.95 17.91 10.26
N THR A 345 4.97 18.00 11.12
CA THR A 345 6.02 18.99 10.89
C THR A 345 6.65 18.71 9.52
N PRO A 346 6.73 19.71 8.61
CA PRO A 346 7.35 19.53 7.32
C PRO A 346 8.77 19.00 7.50
N ILE A 347 9.11 17.96 6.75
CA ILE A 347 10.51 17.55 6.65
C ILE A 347 11.26 18.72 6.03
N ASN A 348 12.45 19.02 6.53
CA ASN A 348 13.39 19.89 5.84
C ASN A 348 14.32 18.98 5.00
N PRO A 349 13.87 18.44 3.85
CA PRO A 349 14.85 17.92 2.92
C PRO A 349 15.64 19.15 2.46
N GLY A 350 16.98 19.08 2.43
CA GLY A 350 17.82 20.14 1.89
C GLY A 350 17.64 20.42 0.39
N VAL A 351 16.44 20.18 -0.15
CA VAL A 351 16.04 20.37 -1.54
C VAL A 351 14.57 20.78 -1.56
N SER A 352 14.30 22.00 -2.03
CA SER A 352 12.96 22.47 -2.36
C SER A 352 12.34 21.53 -3.40
N HIS A 353 11.26 20.84 -3.05
CA HIS A 353 10.54 20.02 -4.01
C HIS A 353 9.61 20.92 -4.84
N GLY A 354 10.17 21.48 -5.90
CA GLY A 354 9.43 22.03 -7.04
C GLY A 354 8.98 20.93 -8.00
N TYR A 355 8.51 19.80 -7.48
CA TYR A 355 7.86 18.78 -8.29
C TYR A 355 6.36 19.02 -8.20
N SER A 356 5.76 19.34 -9.35
CA SER A 356 4.32 19.35 -9.49
C SER A 356 3.83 17.95 -9.14
N PHE A 357 3.12 17.90 -8.03
CA PHE A 357 2.57 16.72 -7.42
C PHE A 357 1.60 15.97 -8.33
N TYR A 358 1.69 14.64 -8.21
CA TYR A 358 0.82 13.58 -8.72
C TYR A 358 0.82 13.43 -10.23
#